data_AF-A0A151E7I9-F1
#
_entry.id   AF-A0A151E7I9-F1
#
_cell.length_a   1.000
_cell.length_b   1.000
_cell.length_c   1.000
_cell.angle_alpha   90.00
_cell.angle_beta   90.00
_cell.angle_gamma   90.00
#
_symmetry.space_group_name_H-M   'P 1'
#
loop_
_entity.id
_entity.type
_entity.pdbx_description
1 polymer ?
#
loop_
_entity_poly.entity_id
_entity_poly.type
_entity_poly.pdbx_seq_one_letter_code
_entity_poly.pdbx_strand_id
1 'polypeptide(L)'
;MSLEQKLGSCLTSQEIRKKILSEKPALLVPSFSEDRIQPSSFEPVIGEELFVLDTEVEGVFRPQLNQSIYETLLNLPGRQRRKKNISAGFEIKKGFTYLIPLEEKIILKKGEHVKSSPKSSFGRLFLNTRMLADYNPCFDEINSQYKTDAELSMWLLVQPLAFNAIIHPGLSLNQIRLFRGHAFPLSPSTLIKEFKKTPLLYLKKEKARVPTTPMITDTLQIHLDFRGEYTGGIIGLRARHNPEPINLAKKHEYEAEEFFEPLKSDKKITIKRGEYYLFCSKELLKIPSHLNVELKSHSHIGLTGPLHFAGFIDNGFEGDLVFEVRSDELSSMELVDEMPISKLDFYRTAMPDKVYGSSIGSNYYDQIGPRPPKFFKPFDFNFAARNYRKLDRLVLVQNASILNRFRTSKSGFEFLESSKVPALYKVIENGFFQSRYDCEFDELILQPVPYVALFDNNNRVFSYVRAKDIKKYGDKRLFGKYSVGVGGHINKTDGPEYIKNCIEREVIREEVDIKGTFSEPKLAGTLMAYDKPVDRVHFGLIFIINVKGEVVPKEDSFISGGMMPIDKLIKDKEAFEKYETWSKCLIPHLLELYEVRLDV
;
A
#
# COMPACT_ATOMS: atom_id res chain seq x y z
N MET A 1 10.00 -14.30 -46.78
CA MET A 1 9.45 -14.28 -45.42
C MET A 1 10.19 -15.31 -44.58
N SER A 2 10.72 -14.93 -43.41
CA SER A 2 11.33 -15.91 -42.49
C SER A 2 10.27 -16.91 -42.01
N LEU A 3 10.68 -18.12 -41.61
CA LEU A 3 9.77 -19.13 -41.04
C LEU A 3 8.96 -18.58 -39.85
N GLU A 4 9.53 -17.60 -39.14
CA GLU A 4 8.94 -16.92 -38.00
C GLU A 4 7.82 -15.93 -38.38
N GLN A 5 7.89 -15.28 -39.55
CA GLN A 5 6.78 -14.46 -40.06
C GLN A 5 5.53 -15.28 -40.41
N LYS A 6 5.67 -16.60 -40.56
CA LYS A 6 4.55 -17.52 -40.81
C LYS A 6 3.84 -17.99 -39.54
N LEU A 7 4.47 -17.84 -38.36
CA LEU A 7 3.90 -18.34 -37.10
C LEU A 7 2.92 -17.34 -36.47
N GLY A 8 3.21 -16.04 -36.49
CA GLY A 8 2.35 -15.01 -35.87
C GLY A 8 3.14 -14.10 -34.93
N SER A 9 2.57 -12.94 -34.55
CA SER A 9 3.26 -11.98 -33.68
C SER A 9 2.28 -11.12 -32.88
N CYS A 10 2.76 -10.59 -31.75
CA CYS A 10 2.09 -9.49 -31.05
C CYS A 10 2.26 -8.19 -31.85
N LEU A 11 1.19 -7.41 -32.00
CA LEU A 11 1.19 -6.17 -32.75
C LEU A 11 1.94 -5.06 -32.01
N THR A 12 2.67 -4.26 -32.78
CA THR A 12 3.40 -3.08 -32.31
C THR A 12 2.52 -1.84 -32.20
N SER A 13 3.00 -0.80 -31.50
CA SER A 13 2.34 0.50 -31.39
C SER A 13 1.85 1.07 -32.73
N GLN A 14 2.68 1.04 -33.78
CA GLN A 14 2.29 1.49 -35.12
C GLN A 14 1.23 0.62 -35.80
N GLU A 15 1.23 -0.69 -35.56
CA GLU A 15 0.23 -1.61 -36.10
C GLU A 15 -1.11 -1.45 -35.37
N ILE A 16 -1.08 -1.22 -34.05
CA ILE A 16 -2.25 -0.89 -33.23
C ILE A 16 -2.85 0.43 -33.72
N ARG A 17 -2.02 1.47 -33.89
CA ARG A 17 -2.45 2.77 -34.43
C ARG A 17 -3.14 2.61 -35.78
N LYS A 18 -2.58 1.78 -36.67
CA LYS A 18 -3.20 1.47 -37.96
C LYS A 18 -4.57 0.78 -37.81
N LYS A 19 -4.75 -0.12 -36.83
CA LYS A 19 -6.04 -0.76 -36.55
C LYS A 19 -7.11 0.23 -36.07
N ILE A 20 -6.71 1.36 -35.49
CA ILE A 20 -7.62 2.40 -34.99
C ILE A 20 -7.92 3.46 -36.07
N LEU A 21 -6.90 3.89 -36.83
CA LEU A 21 -7.01 5.06 -37.72
C LEU A 21 -7.27 4.73 -39.20
N SER A 22 -7.31 3.45 -39.59
CA SER A 22 -7.64 3.08 -40.98
C SER A 22 -9.08 3.38 -41.34
N GLU A 23 -9.39 3.55 -42.63
CA GLU A 23 -10.77 3.73 -43.15
C GLU A 23 -11.78 2.68 -42.67
N LYS A 24 -11.32 1.44 -42.44
CA LYS A 24 -12.11 0.36 -41.84
C LYS A 24 -11.45 -0.11 -40.54
N PRO A 25 -11.65 0.61 -39.43
CA PRO A 25 -10.98 0.32 -38.16
C PRO A 25 -11.40 -1.05 -37.62
N ALA A 26 -10.42 -1.78 -37.06
CA ALA A 26 -10.64 -3.07 -36.40
C ALA A 26 -10.70 -2.93 -34.86
N LEU A 27 -10.24 -1.79 -34.34
CA LEU A 27 -10.41 -1.37 -32.96
C LEU A 27 -11.15 -0.04 -32.98
N LEU A 28 -12.40 -0.06 -32.55
CA LEU A 28 -13.28 1.10 -32.57
C LEU A 28 -13.04 1.91 -31.30
N VAL A 29 -12.51 3.11 -31.46
CA VAL A 29 -12.10 3.99 -30.36
C VAL A 29 -12.87 5.30 -30.47
N PRO A 30 -13.94 5.52 -29.67
CA PRO A 30 -14.77 6.71 -29.77
C PRO A 30 -13.98 8.02 -29.58
N SER A 31 -13.04 8.03 -28.65
CA SER A 31 -12.17 9.18 -28.36
C SER A 31 -10.70 8.76 -28.40
N PHE A 32 -10.03 9.01 -29.53
CA PHE A 32 -8.64 8.59 -29.72
C PHE A 32 -7.65 9.49 -28.96
N SER A 33 -6.72 8.86 -28.23
CA SER A 33 -5.54 9.52 -27.67
C SER A 33 -4.32 8.62 -27.85
N GLU A 34 -3.23 9.19 -28.34
CA GLU A 34 -1.98 8.47 -28.63
C GLU A 34 -1.33 7.92 -27.35
N ASP A 35 -1.58 8.52 -26.19
CA ASP A 35 -1.04 8.07 -24.89
C ASP A 35 -1.60 6.70 -24.46
N ARG A 36 -2.71 6.26 -25.07
CA ARG A 36 -3.33 4.96 -24.81
C ARG A 36 -2.72 3.83 -25.62
N ILE A 37 -1.82 4.14 -26.56
CA ILE A 37 -1.01 3.15 -27.28
C ILE A 37 0.35 3.02 -26.58
N GLN A 38 0.58 1.86 -25.98
CA GLN A 38 1.86 1.43 -25.41
C GLN A 38 2.69 0.68 -26.48
N PRO A 39 3.96 0.33 -26.21
CA PRO A 39 4.84 -0.32 -27.20
C PRO A 39 4.23 -1.53 -27.93
N SER A 40 3.50 -2.39 -27.21
CA SER A 40 2.79 -3.53 -27.80
C SER A 40 1.43 -3.81 -27.17
N SER A 41 0.81 -2.82 -26.51
CA SER A 41 -0.53 -2.92 -25.94
C SER A 41 -1.34 -1.64 -26.16
N PHE A 42 -2.66 -1.73 -25.97
CA PHE A 42 -3.58 -0.61 -25.99
C PHE A 42 -4.34 -0.55 -24.66
N GLU A 43 -4.79 0.64 -24.27
CA GLU A 43 -5.43 0.92 -22.98
C GLU A 43 -6.90 1.32 -23.15
N PRO A 44 -7.84 0.35 -23.15
CA PRO A 44 -9.27 0.63 -23.14
C PRO A 44 -9.69 1.38 -21.88
N VAL A 45 -10.75 2.17 -21.98
CA VAL A 45 -11.25 3.00 -20.88
C VAL A 45 -12.66 2.63 -20.48
N ILE A 46 -12.97 2.79 -19.20
CA ILE A 46 -14.33 2.62 -18.69
C ILE A 46 -15.23 3.80 -19.06
N GLY A 47 -16.49 3.52 -19.39
CA GLY A 47 -17.49 4.55 -19.64
C GLY A 47 -18.13 5.13 -18.38
N GLU A 48 -19.29 5.77 -18.53
CA GLU A 48 -20.03 6.43 -17.44
C GLU A 48 -20.95 5.49 -16.64
N GLU A 49 -21.15 4.27 -17.11
CA GLU A 49 -22.07 3.31 -16.53
C GLU A 49 -21.32 2.23 -15.74
N LEU A 50 -21.91 1.79 -14.64
CA LEU A 50 -21.42 0.67 -13.85
C LEU A 50 -22.60 -0.14 -13.33
N PHE A 51 -22.44 -1.46 -13.26
CA PHE A 51 -23.42 -2.38 -12.70
C PHE A 51 -22.85 -3.01 -11.45
N VAL A 52 -23.48 -2.77 -10.30
CA VAL A 52 -23.18 -3.48 -9.06
C VAL A 52 -23.85 -4.84 -9.14
N LEU A 53 -23.06 -5.92 -9.01
CA LEU A 53 -23.52 -7.30 -9.07
C LEU A 53 -23.51 -7.94 -7.68
N ASP A 54 -24.61 -8.60 -7.33
CA ASP A 54 -24.67 -9.49 -6.17
C ASP A 54 -24.21 -10.89 -6.59
N THR A 55 -22.99 -11.25 -6.16
CA THR A 55 -22.35 -12.52 -6.51
C THR A 55 -22.36 -13.54 -5.38
N GLU A 56 -23.01 -13.26 -4.25
CA GLU A 56 -23.02 -14.18 -3.10
C GLU A 56 -23.85 -15.44 -3.37
N VAL A 57 -24.93 -15.32 -4.14
CA VAL A 57 -25.91 -16.41 -4.35
C VAL A 57 -25.56 -17.31 -5.54
N GLU A 58 -25.16 -16.74 -6.68
CA GLU A 58 -24.97 -17.48 -7.95
C GLU A 58 -23.52 -17.43 -8.48
N GLY A 59 -22.60 -16.81 -7.72
CA GLY A 59 -21.19 -16.70 -8.10
C GLY A 59 -20.92 -15.62 -9.15
N VAL A 60 -19.75 -15.71 -9.79
CA VAL A 60 -19.24 -14.67 -10.70
C VAL A 60 -19.89 -14.77 -12.09
N PHE A 61 -20.30 -13.62 -12.61
CA PHE A 61 -20.81 -13.41 -13.96
C PHE A 61 -19.93 -14.07 -15.04
N ARG A 62 -20.49 -14.96 -15.89
CA ARG A 62 -19.73 -15.67 -16.94
C ARG A 62 -20.20 -15.31 -18.34
N PRO A 63 -19.28 -15.03 -19.28
CA PRO A 63 -19.64 -14.74 -20.67
C PRO A 63 -20.07 -16.01 -21.40
N GLN A 64 -20.87 -15.85 -22.46
CA GLN A 64 -21.50 -16.94 -23.21
C GLN A 64 -21.15 -16.86 -24.69
N LEU A 65 -21.17 -18.01 -25.38
CA LEU A 65 -20.88 -18.07 -26.82
C LEU A 65 -21.98 -17.42 -27.68
N ASN A 66 -23.24 -17.57 -27.29
CA ASN A 66 -24.40 -17.21 -28.11
C ASN A 66 -25.20 -16.01 -27.55
N GLN A 67 -24.63 -15.26 -26.60
CA GLN A 67 -25.26 -14.09 -26.00
C GLN A 67 -24.23 -12.96 -25.84
N SER A 68 -24.72 -11.74 -25.96
CA SER A 68 -23.98 -10.56 -25.51
C SER A 68 -23.88 -10.54 -23.98
N ILE A 69 -22.88 -9.81 -23.47
CA ILE A 69 -22.74 -9.58 -22.03
C ILE A 69 -23.97 -8.86 -21.47
N TYR A 70 -24.56 -7.94 -22.24
CA TYR A 70 -25.76 -7.23 -21.83
C TYR A 70 -26.98 -8.16 -21.69
N GLU A 71 -27.18 -9.10 -22.62
CA GLU A 71 -28.24 -10.11 -22.51
C GLU A 71 -28.02 -11.04 -21.32
N THR A 72 -26.78 -11.50 -21.10
CA THR A 72 -26.44 -12.30 -19.91
C THR A 72 -26.72 -11.52 -18.63
N LEU A 73 -26.41 -10.21 -18.60
CA LEU A 73 -26.75 -9.33 -17.50
C LEU A 73 -28.25 -9.24 -17.29
N LEU A 74 -29.07 -9.16 -18.35
CA LEU A 74 -30.53 -9.10 -18.27
C LEU A 74 -31.18 -10.38 -17.70
N ASN A 75 -30.51 -11.53 -17.85
CA ASN A 75 -30.99 -12.81 -17.32
C ASN A 75 -30.85 -12.94 -15.81
N LEU A 76 -30.01 -12.11 -15.16
CA LEU A 76 -29.95 -12.08 -13.70
C LEU A 76 -31.26 -11.56 -13.09
N PRO A 77 -31.64 -11.97 -11.88
CA PRO A 77 -32.71 -11.31 -11.14
C PRO A 77 -32.41 -9.82 -10.95
N GLY A 78 -33.41 -8.95 -11.12
CA GLY A 78 -33.22 -7.49 -10.99
C GLY A 78 -32.65 -7.04 -9.63
N ARG A 79 -32.87 -7.81 -8.56
CA ARG A 79 -32.26 -7.55 -7.24
C ARG A 79 -30.74 -7.72 -7.22
N GLN A 80 -30.19 -8.54 -8.13
CA GLN A 80 -28.76 -8.88 -8.23
C GLN A 80 -27.98 -7.95 -9.17
N ARG A 81 -28.64 -7.02 -9.87
CA ARG A 81 -27.99 -6.02 -10.71
C ARG A 81 -28.49 -4.62 -10.41
N ARG A 82 -27.60 -3.67 -10.18
CA ARG A 82 -27.97 -2.26 -10.00
C ARG A 82 -27.11 -1.38 -10.88
N LYS A 83 -27.73 -0.72 -11.86
CA LYS A 83 -27.06 0.28 -12.68
C LYS A 83 -26.79 1.54 -11.87
N LYS A 84 -25.60 2.10 -12.05
CA LYS A 84 -25.11 3.34 -11.44
C LYS A 84 -24.42 4.18 -12.52
N ASN A 85 -24.53 5.50 -12.40
CA ASN A 85 -23.74 6.44 -13.16
C ASN A 85 -22.52 6.83 -12.31
N ILE A 86 -21.33 6.88 -12.93
CA ILE A 86 -20.07 7.15 -12.24
C ILE A 86 -19.43 8.48 -12.63
N SER A 87 -20.15 9.36 -13.35
CA SER A 87 -19.60 10.60 -13.91
C SER A 87 -19.03 11.55 -12.85
N ALA A 88 -19.63 11.57 -11.65
CA ALA A 88 -19.15 12.35 -10.51
C ALA A 88 -18.03 11.65 -9.70
N GLY A 89 -17.58 10.47 -10.14
CA GLY A 89 -16.78 9.54 -9.34
C GLY A 89 -17.67 8.54 -8.59
N PHE A 90 -17.19 7.31 -8.48
CA PHE A 90 -17.91 6.24 -7.78
C PHE A 90 -16.95 5.42 -6.91
N GLU A 91 -17.32 5.23 -5.65
CA GLU A 91 -16.55 4.38 -4.73
C GLU A 91 -16.88 2.91 -4.97
N ILE A 92 -15.89 2.15 -5.43
CA ILE A 92 -15.90 0.70 -5.45
C ILE A 92 -15.31 0.16 -4.15
N LYS A 93 -16.04 -0.74 -3.50
CA LYS A 93 -15.76 -1.26 -2.16
C LYS A 93 -15.31 -2.70 -2.19
N LYS A 94 -14.49 -3.06 -1.20
CA LYS A 94 -14.07 -4.45 -0.97
C LYS A 94 -15.28 -5.36 -0.79
N GLY A 95 -15.19 -6.56 -1.35
CA GLY A 95 -16.25 -7.57 -1.27
C GLY A 95 -17.39 -7.41 -2.28
N PHE A 96 -17.40 -6.33 -3.08
CA PHE A 96 -18.39 -6.14 -4.13
C PHE A 96 -17.81 -6.46 -5.52
N THR A 97 -18.69 -6.89 -6.41
CA THR A 97 -18.39 -7.13 -7.82
C THR A 97 -19.05 -6.07 -8.68
N TYR A 98 -18.28 -5.50 -9.60
CA TYR A 98 -18.74 -4.45 -10.51
C TYR A 98 -18.52 -4.89 -11.96
N LEU A 99 -19.51 -4.71 -12.82
CA LEU A 99 -19.39 -4.91 -14.26
C LEU A 99 -19.51 -3.54 -14.95
N ILE A 100 -18.54 -3.22 -15.79
CA ILE A 100 -18.37 -1.89 -16.36
C ILE A 100 -18.15 -2.03 -17.87
N PRO A 101 -18.99 -1.43 -18.73
CA PRO A 101 -18.72 -1.39 -20.16
C PRO A 101 -17.46 -0.57 -20.44
N LEU A 102 -16.62 -1.09 -21.35
CA LEU A 102 -15.53 -0.32 -21.93
C LEU A 102 -16.07 0.48 -23.12
N GLU A 103 -15.48 1.65 -23.37
CA GLU A 103 -15.90 2.49 -24.50
C GLU A 103 -15.51 1.89 -25.85
N GLU A 104 -14.42 1.13 -25.87
CA GLU A 104 -13.91 0.51 -27.09
C GLU A 104 -14.65 -0.78 -27.44
N LYS A 105 -14.77 -0.99 -28.76
CA LYS A 105 -15.22 -2.26 -29.34
C LYS A 105 -14.15 -2.82 -30.25
N ILE A 106 -14.21 -4.12 -30.49
CA ILE A 106 -13.23 -4.80 -31.34
C ILE A 106 -13.88 -5.63 -32.43
N ILE A 107 -13.23 -5.67 -33.58
CA ILE A 107 -13.57 -6.53 -34.71
C ILE A 107 -12.35 -7.40 -35.01
N LEU A 108 -12.49 -8.72 -34.84
CA LEU A 108 -11.41 -9.67 -35.10
C LEU A 108 -11.58 -10.31 -36.48
N LYS A 109 -10.48 -10.34 -37.24
CA LYS A 109 -10.38 -11.16 -38.45
C LYS A 109 -9.94 -12.57 -38.10
N LYS A 110 -10.19 -13.52 -39.00
CA LYS A 110 -9.73 -14.92 -38.85
C LYS A 110 -8.23 -14.97 -38.54
N GLY A 111 -7.88 -15.66 -37.45
CA GLY A 111 -6.50 -15.82 -36.99
C GLY A 111 -5.99 -14.67 -36.11
N GLU A 112 -6.84 -13.70 -35.77
CA GLU A 112 -6.52 -12.69 -34.76
C GLU A 112 -7.08 -13.10 -33.39
N HIS A 113 -6.41 -12.66 -32.34
CA HIS A 113 -6.92 -12.78 -30.98
C HIS A 113 -6.39 -11.63 -30.13
N VAL A 114 -7.03 -11.43 -28.99
CA VAL A 114 -6.65 -10.43 -28.00
C VAL A 114 -6.47 -11.10 -26.66
N LYS A 115 -5.46 -10.64 -25.92
CA LYS A 115 -5.31 -10.91 -24.49
C LYS A 115 -5.43 -9.60 -23.71
N SER A 116 -5.98 -9.66 -22.51
CA SER A 116 -6.12 -8.55 -21.59
C SER A 116 -5.36 -8.83 -20.31
N SER A 117 -4.86 -7.76 -19.71
CA SER A 117 -4.22 -7.84 -18.41
C SER A 117 -4.45 -6.54 -17.63
N PRO A 118 -4.61 -6.60 -16.30
CA PRO A 118 -4.62 -5.42 -15.45
C PRO A 118 -3.33 -4.61 -15.65
N LYS A 119 -3.44 -3.27 -15.59
CA LYS A 119 -2.23 -2.45 -15.54
C LYS A 119 -1.59 -2.57 -14.15
N SER A 120 -0.25 -2.59 -14.09
CA SER A 120 0.50 -2.79 -12.82
C SER A 120 0.11 -1.82 -11.71
N SER A 121 -0.30 -0.57 -12.02
CA SER A 121 -0.77 0.36 -11.00
C SER A 121 -2.00 -0.13 -10.22
N PHE A 122 -2.91 -0.86 -10.86
CA PHE A 122 -4.12 -1.37 -10.21
C PHE A 122 -3.91 -2.78 -9.66
N GLY A 123 -3.03 -3.57 -10.29
CA GLY A 123 -2.54 -4.81 -9.72
C GLY A 123 -1.96 -4.59 -8.32
N ARG A 124 -1.12 -3.57 -8.14
CA ARG A 124 -0.54 -3.18 -6.84
C ARG A 124 -1.55 -2.62 -5.82
N LEU A 125 -2.78 -2.32 -6.23
CA LEU A 125 -3.91 -2.02 -5.33
C LEU A 125 -4.75 -3.26 -5.03
N PHE A 126 -4.35 -4.43 -5.53
CA PHE A 126 -5.10 -5.67 -5.45
C PHE A 126 -6.52 -5.51 -6.01
N LEU A 127 -6.62 -4.77 -7.12
CA LEU A 127 -7.85 -4.67 -7.89
C LEU A 127 -7.90 -5.85 -8.86
N ASN A 128 -8.72 -6.86 -8.55
CA ASN A 128 -8.93 -7.96 -9.46
C ASN A 128 -9.81 -7.48 -10.62
N THR A 129 -9.36 -7.70 -11.85
CA THR A 129 -10.16 -7.36 -13.02
C THR A 129 -10.13 -8.47 -14.05
N ARG A 130 -11.29 -8.73 -14.67
CA ARG A 130 -11.44 -9.70 -15.75
C ARG A 130 -12.10 -9.01 -16.93
N MET A 131 -11.48 -9.04 -18.11
CA MET A 131 -12.10 -8.55 -19.32
C MET A 131 -13.07 -9.59 -19.88
N LEU A 132 -14.19 -9.13 -20.41
CA LEU A 132 -15.18 -9.94 -21.12
C LEU A 132 -15.47 -9.30 -22.47
N ALA A 133 -16.00 -10.09 -23.40
CA ALA A 133 -16.51 -9.59 -24.66
C ALA A 133 -17.77 -10.34 -25.06
N ASP A 134 -18.62 -9.69 -25.84
CA ASP A 134 -19.81 -10.33 -26.42
C ASP A 134 -19.44 -11.59 -27.21
N TYR A 135 -20.25 -12.64 -27.10
CA TYR A 135 -20.10 -13.90 -27.85
C TYR A 135 -18.76 -14.64 -27.64
N ASN A 136 -18.08 -14.39 -26.51
CA ASN A 136 -16.78 -14.96 -26.22
C ASN A 136 -16.77 -15.63 -24.82
N PRO A 137 -16.82 -16.97 -24.73
CA PRO A 137 -16.95 -17.69 -23.46
C PRO A 137 -15.65 -17.77 -22.64
N CYS A 138 -14.75 -16.79 -22.81
CA CYS A 138 -13.49 -16.69 -22.08
C CYS A 138 -13.38 -15.33 -21.39
N PHE A 139 -12.71 -15.31 -20.24
CA PHE A 139 -12.23 -14.08 -19.63
C PHE A 139 -10.84 -13.76 -20.15
N ASP A 140 -10.52 -12.47 -20.22
CA ASP A 140 -9.21 -11.91 -20.55
C ASP A 140 -8.67 -12.27 -21.93
N GLU A 141 -9.39 -13.07 -22.71
CA GLU A 141 -9.04 -13.42 -24.08
C GLU A 141 -10.24 -13.22 -24.99
N ILE A 142 -10.02 -12.67 -26.18
CA ILE A 142 -11.03 -12.60 -27.24
C ILE A 142 -10.48 -13.34 -28.44
N ASN A 143 -11.18 -14.36 -28.92
CA ASN A 143 -10.67 -15.23 -29.98
C ASN A 143 -11.55 -15.19 -31.24
N SER A 144 -10.93 -14.97 -32.40
CA SER A 144 -11.61 -15.03 -33.70
C SER A 144 -12.26 -16.38 -34.00
N GLN A 145 -11.91 -17.46 -33.29
CA GLN A 145 -12.58 -18.76 -33.45
C GLN A 145 -14.03 -18.76 -32.95
N TYR A 146 -14.41 -17.84 -32.06
CA TYR A 146 -15.78 -17.73 -31.57
C TYR A 146 -16.63 -16.79 -32.44
N LYS A 147 -16.09 -15.62 -32.78
CA LYS A 147 -16.77 -14.63 -33.62
C LYS A 147 -15.75 -13.84 -34.44
N THR A 148 -15.98 -13.75 -35.75
CA THR A 148 -15.19 -12.90 -36.67
C THR A 148 -16.04 -11.84 -37.31
N ASP A 149 -15.40 -10.76 -37.77
CA ASP A 149 -15.98 -9.74 -38.64
C ASP A 149 -17.27 -9.10 -38.08
N ALA A 150 -17.41 -9.12 -36.76
CA ALA A 150 -18.51 -8.52 -36.01
C ALA A 150 -17.94 -7.55 -34.95
N GLU A 151 -18.69 -6.51 -34.65
CA GLU A 151 -18.38 -5.62 -33.53
C GLU A 151 -18.69 -6.32 -32.21
N LEU A 152 -17.67 -6.48 -31.38
CA LEU A 152 -17.79 -7.05 -30.04
C LEU A 152 -17.62 -5.94 -29.01
N SER A 153 -18.63 -5.74 -28.16
CA SER A 153 -18.51 -4.84 -27.02
C SER A 153 -17.62 -5.50 -25.98
N MET A 154 -16.70 -4.71 -25.42
CA MET A 154 -15.84 -5.17 -24.34
C MET A 154 -16.34 -4.66 -23.01
N TRP A 155 -16.16 -5.48 -21.98
CA TRP A 155 -16.62 -5.21 -20.62
C TRP A 155 -15.52 -5.56 -19.64
N LEU A 156 -15.60 -4.97 -18.46
CA LEU A 156 -14.67 -5.21 -17.40
C LEU A 156 -15.40 -5.55 -16.10
N LEU A 157 -15.13 -6.74 -15.58
CA LEU A 157 -15.52 -7.13 -14.24
C LEU A 157 -14.40 -6.70 -13.27
N VAL A 158 -14.75 -5.99 -12.21
CA VAL A 158 -13.82 -5.35 -11.27
C VAL A 158 -14.20 -5.71 -9.84
N GLN A 159 -13.22 -6.12 -9.04
CA GLN A 159 -13.37 -6.52 -7.64
C GLN A 159 -12.21 -5.96 -6.81
N PRO A 160 -12.45 -4.95 -5.97
CA PRO A 160 -11.44 -4.49 -5.01
C PRO A 160 -11.23 -5.55 -3.92
N LEU A 161 -9.98 -5.95 -3.70
CA LEU A 161 -9.65 -6.97 -2.71
C LEU A 161 -9.05 -6.38 -1.43
N ALA A 162 -8.07 -5.47 -1.54
CA ALA A 162 -7.35 -4.92 -0.39
C ALA A 162 -7.79 -3.51 0.03
N PHE A 163 -8.14 -2.66 -0.93
CA PHE A 163 -8.50 -1.25 -0.70
C PHE A 163 -9.82 -0.89 -1.37
N ASN A 164 -10.58 0.03 -0.78
CA ASN A 164 -11.65 0.72 -1.51
C ASN A 164 -11.01 1.73 -2.48
N ALA A 165 -11.68 2.03 -3.58
CA ALA A 165 -11.16 2.97 -4.58
C ALA A 165 -12.27 3.83 -5.17
N ILE A 166 -11.94 5.05 -5.61
CA ILE A 166 -12.85 5.92 -6.37
C ILE A 166 -12.43 5.88 -7.84
N ILE A 167 -13.36 5.47 -8.71
CA ILE A 167 -13.17 5.40 -10.17
C ILE A 167 -13.95 6.49 -10.88
N HIS A 168 -13.48 6.88 -12.06
CA HIS A 168 -14.07 7.89 -12.93
C HIS A 168 -14.10 7.39 -14.39
N PRO A 169 -15.03 7.88 -15.23
CA PRO A 169 -15.02 7.59 -16.67
C PRO A 169 -13.69 7.97 -17.31
N GLY A 170 -13.32 7.30 -18.40
CA GLY A 170 -12.05 7.51 -19.09
C GLY A 170 -10.85 6.86 -18.41
N LEU A 171 -11.04 6.21 -17.24
CA LEU A 171 -9.96 5.49 -16.56
C LEU A 171 -9.68 4.15 -17.27
N SER A 172 -8.42 3.92 -17.63
CA SER A 172 -7.98 2.62 -18.11
C SER A 172 -7.47 1.77 -16.95
N LEU A 173 -8.25 0.75 -16.56
CA LEU A 173 -7.87 -0.23 -15.53
C LEU A 173 -7.08 -1.42 -16.11
N ASN A 174 -7.30 -1.73 -17.39
CA ASN A 174 -6.72 -2.85 -18.10
C ASN A 174 -6.06 -2.40 -19.39
N GLN A 175 -5.24 -3.29 -19.93
CA GLN A 175 -4.59 -3.12 -21.21
C GLN A 175 -4.76 -4.40 -22.03
N ILE A 176 -4.81 -4.26 -23.35
CA ILE A 176 -4.99 -5.37 -24.28
C ILE A 176 -3.81 -5.49 -25.23
N ARG A 177 -3.39 -6.71 -25.51
CA ARG A 177 -2.44 -7.06 -26.57
C ARG A 177 -3.17 -7.73 -27.72
N LEU A 178 -2.92 -7.24 -28.93
CA LEU A 178 -3.50 -7.79 -30.14
C LEU A 178 -2.47 -8.68 -30.82
N PHE A 179 -2.90 -9.86 -31.26
CA PHE A 179 -2.05 -10.85 -31.90
C PHE A 179 -2.61 -11.22 -33.27
N ARG A 180 -1.69 -11.52 -34.20
CA ARG A 180 -2.02 -12.10 -35.51
C ARG A 180 -1.36 -13.47 -35.66
N GLY A 181 -2.07 -14.39 -36.29
CA GLY A 181 -1.60 -15.75 -36.52
C GLY A 181 -1.52 -16.58 -35.23
N HIS A 182 -0.76 -17.67 -35.30
CA HIS A 182 -0.46 -18.56 -34.18
C HIS A 182 0.74 -18.03 -33.37
N ALA A 183 0.60 -16.83 -32.80
CA ALA A 183 1.63 -16.20 -31.99
C ALA A 183 1.82 -16.96 -30.65
N PHE A 184 2.71 -17.95 -30.66
CA PHE A 184 3.06 -18.73 -29.47
C PHE A 184 4.19 -18.08 -28.67
N PRO A 185 4.28 -18.33 -27.35
CA PRO A 185 5.48 -18.05 -26.58
C PRO A 185 6.71 -18.71 -27.20
N LEU A 186 7.88 -18.11 -27.00
CA LEU A 186 9.16 -18.69 -27.40
C LEU A 186 9.36 -20.04 -26.71
N SER A 187 9.77 -21.06 -27.48
CA SER A 187 10.18 -22.33 -26.91
C SER A 187 11.42 -22.18 -26.01
N PRO A 188 11.63 -23.06 -25.02
CA PRO A 188 12.84 -23.05 -24.19
C PRO A 188 14.14 -22.98 -24.98
N SER A 189 14.23 -23.74 -26.08
CA SER A 189 15.41 -23.76 -26.95
C SER A 189 15.65 -22.42 -27.67
N THR A 190 14.58 -21.71 -28.03
CA THR A 190 14.67 -20.38 -28.64
C THR A 190 15.05 -19.34 -27.59
N LEU A 191 14.46 -19.42 -26.40
CA LEU A 191 14.76 -18.52 -25.29
C LEU A 191 16.24 -18.62 -24.87
N ILE A 192 16.78 -19.84 -24.74
CA ILE A 192 18.21 -20.07 -24.47
C ILE A 192 19.10 -19.39 -25.53
N LYS A 193 18.72 -19.45 -26.81
CA LYS A 193 19.46 -18.78 -27.88
C LYS A 193 19.41 -17.26 -27.77
N GLU A 194 18.28 -16.70 -27.35
CA GLU A 194 18.16 -15.25 -27.11
C GLU A 194 19.07 -14.82 -25.94
N PHE A 195 19.06 -15.55 -24.81
CA PHE A 195 19.96 -15.29 -23.68
C PHE A 195 21.45 -15.37 -24.05
N LYS A 196 21.84 -16.28 -24.95
CA LYS A 196 23.22 -16.39 -25.45
C LYS A 196 23.65 -15.19 -26.30
N LYS A 197 22.71 -14.58 -27.04
CA LYS A 197 22.99 -13.37 -27.84
C LYS A 197 23.05 -12.13 -26.95
N THR A 198 22.12 -12.02 -26.01
CA THR A 198 22.01 -10.87 -25.12
C THR A 198 21.42 -11.33 -23.79
N PRO A 199 22.10 -11.11 -22.65
CA PRO A 199 21.54 -11.41 -21.35
C PRO A 199 20.25 -10.63 -21.09
N LEU A 200 19.19 -11.32 -20.64
CA LEU A 200 17.91 -10.69 -20.29
C LEU A 200 17.67 -10.61 -18.78
N LEU A 201 18.53 -11.26 -17.99
CA LEU A 201 18.46 -11.30 -16.53
C LEU A 201 19.79 -10.87 -15.93
N TYR A 202 19.68 -10.07 -14.87
CA TYR A 202 20.80 -9.51 -14.15
C TYR A 202 20.58 -9.63 -12.65
N LEU A 203 21.66 -9.73 -11.88
CA LEU A 203 21.65 -9.49 -10.44
C LEU A 203 22.22 -8.10 -10.16
N LYS A 204 21.64 -7.45 -9.17
CA LYS A 204 22.14 -6.19 -8.61
C LYS A 204 23.36 -6.52 -7.75
N LYS A 205 24.54 -5.94 -8.05
CA LYS A 205 25.75 -6.06 -7.22
C LYS A 205 26.42 -4.71 -7.07
N GLU A 206 26.36 -4.14 -5.86
CA GLU A 206 26.87 -2.80 -5.54
C GLU A 206 26.29 -1.73 -6.48
N LYS A 207 27.09 -1.23 -7.44
CA LYS A 207 26.68 -0.24 -8.46
C LYS A 207 26.59 -0.83 -9.86
N ALA A 208 26.76 -2.14 -10.02
CA ALA A 208 26.76 -2.82 -11.30
C ALA A 208 25.58 -3.79 -11.41
N ARG A 209 25.18 -4.06 -12.66
CA ARG A 209 24.26 -5.13 -13.00
C ARG A 209 25.05 -6.24 -13.66
N VAL A 210 25.07 -7.41 -13.04
CA VAL A 210 25.87 -8.55 -13.50
C VAL A 210 24.92 -9.56 -14.14
N PRO A 211 25.13 -9.97 -15.41
CA PRO A 211 24.35 -11.04 -16.02
C PRO A 211 24.32 -12.29 -15.13
N THR A 212 23.16 -12.93 -15.03
CA THR A 212 22.99 -14.17 -14.27
C THR A 212 22.47 -15.30 -15.16
N THR A 213 22.71 -16.53 -14.73
CA THR A 213 22.27 -17.73 -15.45
C THR A 213 20.75 -17.88 -15.30
N PRO A 214 19.99 -17.95 -16.40
CA PRO A 214 18.54 -18.12 -16.34
C PRO A 214 18.16 -19.55 -15.94
N MET A 215 17.13 -19.71 -15.11
CA MET A 215 16.48 -21.00 -14.91
C MET A 215 15.30 -21.13 -15.88
N ILE A 216 15.43 -22.01 -16.87
CA ILE A 216 14.42 -22.23 -17.92
C ILE A 216 13.90 -23.66 -17.82
N THR A 217 12.60 -23.81 -17.55
CA THR A 217 11.88 -25.09 -17.60
C THR A 217 11.04 -25.17 -18.88
N ASP A 218 9.72 -25.07 -18.78
CA ASP A 218 8.81 -24.74 -19.88
C ASP A 218 8.96 -23.30 -20.36
N THR A 219 9.34 -22.38 -19.46
CA THR A 219 9.77 -21.02 -19.77
C THR A 219 10.67 -20.48 -18.65
N LEU A 220 11.06 -19.21 -18.70
CA LEU A 220 11.92 -18.57 -17.71
C LEU A 220 11.26 -18.45 -16.34
N GLN A 221 11.96 -18.85 -15.28
CA GLN A 221 11.56 -18.67 -13.90
C GLN A 221 12.14 -17.39 -13.29
N ILE A 222 11.39 -16.78 -12.36
CA ILE A 222 11.80 -15.61 -11.57
C ILE A 222 11.63 -15.92 -10.09
N HIS A 223 12.52 -15.38 -9.26
CA HIS A 223 12.62 -15.70 -7.84
C HIS A 223 12.38 -14.49 -6.94
N LEU A 224 12.01 -14.73 -5.68
CA LEU A 224 11.82 -13.68 -4.68
C LEU A 224 13.14 -13.13 -4.14
N ASP A 225 13.17 -11.82 -3.87
CA ASP A 225 14.22 -11.14 -3.11
C ASP A 225 13.73 -10.87 -1.67
N PHE A 226 14.17 -11.70 -0.72
CA PHE A 226 13.94 -11.47 0.71
C PHE A 226 15.21 -11.03 1.44
N ARG A 227 16.18 -10.47 0.73
CA ARG A 227 17.36 -9.83 1.37
C ARG A 227 17.17 -8.34 1.51
N GLY A 228 16.52 -7.70 0.53
CA GLY A 228 16.24 -6.27 0.57
C GLY A 228 17.50 -5.40 0.66
N GLU A 229 18.62 -5.86 0.08
CA GLU A 229 19.93 -5.19 0.16
C GLU A 229 19.87 -3.74 -0.35
N TYR A 230 19.02 -3.48 -1.34
CA TYR A 230 18.84 -2.17 -2.00
C TYR A 230 17.64 -1.38 -1.47
N THR A 231 16.96 -1.89 -0.45
CA THR A 231 15.73 -1.32 0.13
C THR A 231 15.84 -1.15 1.64
N GLY A 232 17.06 -1.10 2.19
CA GLY A 232 17.29 -0.97 3.64
C GLY A 232 16.78 -2.16 4.46
N GLY A 233 16.72 -3.34 3.84
CA GLY A 233 16.17 -4.58 4.39
C GLY A 233 14.66 -4.72 4.24
N ILE A 234 13.96 -3.79 3.57
CA ILE A 234 12.52 -3.93 3.30
C ILE A 234 12.31 -4.94 2.16
N ILE A 235 11.76 -6.10 2.49
CA ILE A 235 11.60 -7.22 1.55
C ILE A 235 10.24 -7.23 0.86
N GLY A 236 9.26 -6.53 1.42
CA GLY A 236 7.89 -6.53 0.93
C GLY A 236 7.07 -5.41 1.54
N LEU A 237 5.86 -5.21 1.01
CA LEU A 237 4.84 -4.35 1.58
C LEU A 237 3.56 -5.16 1.78
N ARG A 238 3.02 -5.21 3.00
CA ARG A 238 1.71 -5.82 3.26
C ARG A 238 0.63 -4.74 3.19
N ALA A 239 -0.45 -4.98 2.46
CA ALA A 239 -1.61 -4.08 2.47
C ALA A 239 -2.21 -4.03 3.87
N ARG A 240 -2.44 -2.81 4.36
CA ARG A 240 -3.10 -2.55 5.62
C ARG A 240 -4.61 -2.50 5.43
N HIS A 241 -5.36 -2.69 6.52
CA HIS A 241 -6.76 -2.32 6.53
C HIS A 241 -6.87 -0.80 6.58
N ASN A 242 -7.36 -0.18 5.51
CA ASN A 242 -7.65 1.25 5.49
C ASN A 242 -9.08 1.48 4.97
N PRO A 243 -9.96 2.16 5.73
CA PRO A 243 -11.32 2.47 5.28
C PRO A 243 -11.36 3.63 4.28
N GLU A 244 -10.33 4.47 4.21
CA GLU A 244 -10.25 5.59 3.27
C GLU A 244 -10.07 5.08 1.82
N PRO A 245 -10.94 5.49 0.89
CA PRO A 245 -10.84 5.03 -0.49
C PRO A 245 -9.75 5.81 -1.27
N ILE A 246 -9.00 5.09 -2.09
CA ILE A 246 -7.97 5.67 -2.95
C ILE A 246 -8.63 6.22 -4.22
N ASN A 247 -8.57 7.54 -4.44
CA ASN A 247 -9.06 8.15 -5.67
C ASN A 247 -8.07 7.93 -6.81
N LEU A 248 -8.47 7.12 -7.79
CA LEU A 248 -7.61 6.68 -8.90
C LEU A 248 -7.36 7.78 -9.95
N ALA A 249 -8.00 8.95 -9.84
CA ALA A 249 -7.68 10.13 -10.63
C ALA A 249 -6.49 10.93 -10.07
N LYS A 250 -6.17 10.77 -8.77
CA LYS A 250 -5.11 11.54 -8.09
C LYS A 250 -3.78 10.79 -8.11
N LYS A 251 -2.71 11.43 -8.56
CA LYS A 251 -1.33 10.89 -8.52
C LYS A 251 -0.56 11.53 -7.37
N HIS A 252 0.28 10.74 -6.69
CA HIS A 252 1.17 11.21 -5.62
C HIS A 252 0.49 11.94 -4.45
N GLU A 253 -0.76 11.59 -4.14
CA GLU A 253 -1.55 12.22 -3.08
C GLU A 253 -1.30 11.54 -1.72
N TYR A 254 -1.30 10.20 -1.72
CA TYR A 254 -1.38 9.39 -0.51
C TYR A 254 0.00 9.06 0.06
N GLU A 255 0.11 9.01 1.38
CA GLU A 255 1.29 8.45 2.07
C GLU A 255 1.18 6.92 2.02
N ALA A 256 2.19 6.23 1.49
CA ALA A 256 2.12 4.79 1.31
C ALA A 256 2.05 4.04 2.65
N GLU A 257 2.67 4.58 3.69
CA GLU A 257 2.73 3.99 5.03
C GLU A 257 1.35 3.89 5.72
N GLU A 258 0.38 4.70 5.28
CA GLU A 258 -1.02 4.64 5.74
C GLU A 258 -1.79 3.48 5.11
N PHE A 259 -1.31 2.94 3.98
CA PHE A 259 -1.99 1.88 3.23
C PHE A 259 -1.17 0.58 3.18
N PHE A 260 0.14 0.68 3.40
CA PHE A 260 1.07 -0.42 3.32
C PHE A 260 1.98 -0.47 4.54
N GLU A 261 2.17 -1.67 5.04
CA GLU A 261 3.14 -2.01 6.06
C GLU A 261 4.43 -2.49 5.41
N PRO A 262 5.56 -1.81 5.62
CA PRO A 262 6.85 -2.34 5.21
C PRO A 262 7.15 -3.64 5.97
N LEU A 263 7.76 -4.62 5.31
CA LEU A 263 8.11 -5.92 5.89
C LEU A 263 9.63 -6.11 5.90
N LYS A 264 10.18 -6.62 7.01
CA LYS A 264 11.57 -7.08 7.10
C LYS A 264 11.60 -8.55 7.51
N SER A 265 12.45 -9.33 6.84
CA SER A 265 12.84 -10.67 7.27
C SER A 265 14.17 -11.00 6.61
N ASP A 266 14.96 -11.88 7.23
CA ASP A 266 16.26 -12.25 6.70
C ASP A 266 16.19 -13.43 5.72
N LYS A 267 15.14 -14.26 5.78
CA LYS A 267 15.08 -15.52 4.99
C LYS A 267 13.70 -16.02 4.61
N LYS A 268 12.66 -15.65 5.36
CA LYS A 268 11.33 -16.24 5.19
C LYS A 268 10.20 -15.36 5.69
N ILE A 269 9.04 -15.46 5.06
CA ILE A 269 7.83 -14.76 5.50
C ILE A 269 6.63 -15.70 5.44
N THR A 270 5.77 -15.57 6.44
CA THR A 270 4.51 -16.30 6.46
C THR A 270 3.41 -15.46 5.83
N ILE A 271 2.83 -15.95 4.75
CA ILE A 271 1.68 -15.39 4.06
C ILE A 271 0.42 -15.87 4.76
N LYS A 272 -0.31 -14.92 5.35
CA LYS A 272 -1.57 -15.19 6.06
C LYS A 272 -2.74 -15.14 5.09
N ARG A 273 -3.73 -16.00 5.34
CA ARG A 273 -4.98 -16.03 4.58
C ARG A 273 -5.70 -14.68 4.68
N GLY A 274 -6.18 -14.15 3.56
CA GLY A 274 -6.91 -12.89 3.49
C GLY A 274 -6.04 -11.62 3.59
N GLU A 275 -4.71 -11.77 3.72
CA GLU A 275 -3.76 -10.67 3.62
C GLU A 275 -3.19 -10.57 2.20
N TYR A 276 -2.74 -9.37 1.84
CA TYR A 276 -2.25 -9.03 0.51
C TYR A 276 -0.87 -8.41 0.58
N TYR A 277 0.05 -8.84 -0.29
CA TYR A 277 1.47 -8.49 -0.19
C TYR A 277 2.02 -8.07 -1.55
N LEU A 278 2.89 -7.06 -1.55
CA LEU A 278 3.78 -6.73 -2.66
C LEU A 278 5.17 -7.25 -2.32
N PHE A 279 5.71 -8.11 -3.17
CA PHE A 279 7.12 -8.51 -3.15
C PHE A 279 7.80 -8.10 -4.44
N CYS A 280 9.11 -8.30 -4.53
CA CYS A 280 9.86 -8.05 -5.75
C CYS A 280 10.73 -9.24 -6.17
N SER A 281 11.15 -9.22 -7.43
CA SER A 281 12.08 -10.20 -7.95
C SER A 281 13.49 -9.99 -7.43
N LYS A 282 14.22 -11.10 -7.30
CA LYS A 282 15.68 -11.12 -7.09
C LYS A 282 16.41 -10.69 -8.34
N GLU A 283 15.97 -11.18 -9.50
CA GLU A 283 16.53 -10.78 -10.78
C GLU A 283 15.96 -9.45 -11.26
N LEU A 284 16.83 -8.64 -11.85
CA LEU A 284 16.44 -7.52 -12.71
C LEU A 284 16.23 -8.04 -14.12
N LEU A 285 15.06 -7.75 -14.67
CA LEU A 285 14.68 -8.14 -16.02
C LEU A 285 14.99 -7.01 -17.00
N LYS A 286 15.53 -7.35 -18.17
CA LYS A 286 15.75 -6.41 -19.28
C LYS A 286 15.18 -6.99 -20.57
N ILE A 287 14.16 -6.33 -21.10
CA ILE A 287 13.44 -6.78 -22.29
C ILE A 287 13.94 -6.05 -23.53
N PRO A 288 14.46 -6.75 -24.55
CA PRO A 288 14.89 -6.12 -25.78
C PRO A 288 13.67 -5.70 -26.60
N SER A 289 13.86 -4.74 -27.50
CA SER A 289 12.76 -4.10 -28.22
C SER A 289 11.98 -5.03 -29.16
N HIS A 290 12.55 -6.16 -29.57
CA HIS A 290 11.90 -7.16 -30.44
C HIS A 290 11.14 -8.25 -29.67
N LEU A 291 11.04 -8.14 -28.34
CA LEU A 291 10.31 -9.05 -27.47
C LEU A 291 9.36 -8.29 -26.56
N ASN A 292 8.25 -8.91 -26.23
CA ASN A 292 7.44 -8.56 -25.07
C ASN A 292 7.20 -9.80 -24.22
N VAL A 293 6.74 -9.59 -22.98
CA VAL A 293 6.62 -10.66 -22.01
C VAL A 293 5.25 -10.65 -21.34
N GLU A 294 4.73 -11.84 -21.09
CA GLU A 294 3.55 -12.09 -20.28
C GLU A 294 3.94 -12.94 -19.07
N LEU A 295 3.45 -12.56 -17.90
CA LEU A 295 3.68 -13.28 -16.67
C LEU A 295 2.70 -14.47 -16.57
N LYS A 296 3.21 -15.62 -16.16
CA LYS A 296 2.50 -16.89 -16.02
C LYS A 296 2.59 -17.39 -14.58
N SER A 297 1.46 -17.83 -14.03
CA SER A 297 1.40 -18.44 -12.70
C SER A 297 2.30 -19.67 -12.59
N HIS A 298 3.03 -19.79 -11.48
CA HIS A 298 3.88 -20.94 -11.21
C HIS A 298 3.08 -22.01 -10.43
N SER A 299 2.66 -23.07 -11.13
CA SER A 299 1.65 -24.07 -10.69
C SER A 299 2.01 -24.97 -9.49
N HIS A 300 3.22 -24.87 -8.92
CA HIS A 300 3.73 -25.85 -7.92
C HIS A 300 3.94 -25.28 -6.51
N ILE A 301 3.69 -24.00 -6.26
CA ILE A 301 4.00 -23.35 -4.97
C ILE A 301 2.86 -23.56 -3.94
N GLY A 302 1.77 -24.24 -4.31
CA GLY A 302 0.62 -24.42 -3.43
C GLY A 302 -0.18 -23.13 -3.20
N LEU A 303 0.16 -22.02 -3.83
CA LEU A 303 -0.65 -20.81 -3.79
C LEU A 303 -1.82 -20.97 -4.76
N THR A 304 -2.96 -21.46 -4.26
CA THR A 304 -4.22 -21.30 -4.99
C THR A 304 -4.57 -19.81 -5.04
N GLY A 305 -4.69 -19.25 -6.25
CA GLY A 305 -4.98 -17.84 -6.51
C GLY A 305 -4.02 -17.23 -7.56
N PRO A 306 -4.38 -16.09 -8.20
CA PRO A 306 -3.40 -15.32 -8.96
C PRO A 306 -2.34 -14.82 -7.97
N LEU A 307 -1.12 -15.30 -8.18
CA LEU A 307 0.09 -14.82 -7.52
C LEU A 307 0.42 -13.37 -7.84
N HIS A 308 -0.15 -12.86 -8.94
CA HIS A 308 0.01 -11.51 -9.49
C HIS A 308 -1.24 -11.13 -10.28
N PHE A 309 -1.61 -9.85 -10.28
CA PHE A 309 -2.75 -9.35 -11.05
C PHE A 309 -2.31 -8.83 -12.41
N ALA A 310 -1.21 -8.07 -12.48
CA ALA A 310 -0.71 -7.53 -13.74
C ALA A 310 0.25 -8.49 -14.43
N GLY A 311 0.05 -8.69 -15.74
CA GLY A 311 0.74 -9.73 -16.51
C GLY A 311 1.62 -9.23 -17.65
N PHE A 312 1.37 -8.05 -18.22
CA PHE A 312 2.14 -7.57 -19.38
C PHE A 312 3.37 -6.78 -18.98
N ILE A 313 4.50 -7.14 -19.59
CA ILE A 313 5.78 -6.45 -19.51
C ILE A 313 6.19 -6.08 -20.94
N ASP A 314 6.37 -4.78 -21.18
CA ASP A 314 6.55 -4.24 -22.54
C ASP A 314 8.00 -4.23 -23.03
N ASN A 315 8.12 -4.03 -24.34
CA ASN A 315 9.36 -3.86 -25.08
C ASN A 315 10.22 -2.76 -24.46
N GLY A 316 11.46 -3.06 -24.09
CA GLY A 316 12.37 -2.10 -23.47
C GLY A 316 12.28 -2.00 -21.95
N PHE A 317 11.36 -2.73 -21.31
CA PHE A 317 11.28 -2.75 -19.84
C PHE A 317 12.63 -3.14 -19.22
N GLU A 318 13.00 -2.43 -18.16
CA GLU A 318 14.19 -2.69 -17.37
C GLU A 318 13.87 -2.39 -15.91
N GLY A 319 14.14 -3.34 -15.00
CA GLY A 319 13.94 -3.14 -13.56
C GLY A 319 13.53 -4.41 -12.82
N ASP A 320 13.31 -4.26 -11.52
CA ASP A 320 12.72 -5.31 -10.69
C ASP A 320 11.27 -5.57 -11.14
N LEU A 321 10.82 -6.81 -11.06
CA LEU A 321 9.39 -7.14 -11.14
C LEU A 321 8.77 -6.99 -9.76
N VAL A 322 7.55 -6.48 -9.71
CA VAL A 322 6.76 -6.38 -8.47
C VAL A 322 5.61 -7.37 -8.58
N PHE A 323 5.33 -8.03 -7.47
CA PHE A 323 4.52 -9.22 -7.41
C PHE A 323 3.42 -9.09 -6.36
N GLU A 324 2.17 -9.32 -6.76
CA GLU A 324 1.00 -9.15 -5.87
C GLU A 324 0.51 -10.46 -5.27
N VAL A 325 1.12 -10.87 -4.17
CA VAL A 325 0.94 -12.18 -3.55
C VAL A 325 -0.20 -12.18 -2.54
N ARG A 326 -1.00 -13.25 -2.57
CA ARG A 326 -2.04 -13.59 -1.58
C ARG A 326 -2.12 -15.11 -1.43
N SER A 327 -2.75 -15.59 -0.35
CA SER A 327 -3.03 -17.01 -0.15
C SER A 327 -4.54 -17.26 0.02
N ASP A 328 -5.10 -18.17 -0.80
CA ASP A 328 -6.46 -18.72 -0.61
C ASP A 328 -6.47 -20.00 0.23
N GLU A 329 -5.30 -20.46 0.66
CA GLU A 329 -5.14 -21.73 1.35
C GLU A 329 -5.70 -21.67 2.77
N LEU A 330 -6.19 -22.82 3.26
CA LEU A 330 -6.78 -22.90 4.59
C LEU A 330 -5.75 -22.65 5.70
N SER A 331 -4.48 -22.97 5.42
CA SER A 331 -3.33 -22.73 6.29
C SER A 331 -2.45 -21.58 5.78
N SER A 332 -1.69 -20.99 6.70
CA SER A 332 -0.65 -20.03 6.33
C SER A 332 0.46 -20.69 5.52
N MET A 333 1.03 -19.96 4.55
CA MET A 333 2.11 -20.46 3.71
C MET A 333 3.42 -19.77 4.03
N GLU A 334 4.53 -20.49 3.95
CA GLU A 334 5.87 -19.90 4.13
C GLU A 334 6.51 -19.70 2.76
N LEU A 335 6.95 -18.47 2.49
CA LEU A 335 7.81 -18.15 1.36
C LEU A 335 9.23 -17.92 1.88
N VAL A 336 10.22 -18.29 1.08
CA VAL A 336 11.64 -18.15 1.43
C VAL A 336 12.39 -17.37 0.35
N ASP A 337 13.54 -16.79 0.72
CA ASP A 337 14.44 -16.13 -0.22
C ASP A 337 14.78 -17.06 -1.39
N GLU A 338 14.87 -16.51 -2.60
CA GLU A 338 15.18 -17.23 -3.83
C GLU A 338 14.15 -18.31 -4.25
N MET A 339 13.00 -18.38 -3.60
CA MET A 339 11.92 -19.27 -4.04
C MET A 339 11.40 -18.81 -5.41
N PRO A 340 11.19 -19.72 -6.38
CA PRO A 340 10.57 -19.35 -7.65
C PRO A 340 9.15 -18.89 -7.35
N ILE A 341 8.76 -17.72 -7.89
CA ILE A 341 7.44 -17.13 -7.67
C ILE A 341 6.61 -17.08 -8.94
N SER A 342 7.28 -16.96 -10.09
CA SER A 342 6.60 -16.77 -11.36
C SER A 342 7.37 -17.36 -12.53
N LYS A 343 6.68 -17.46 -13.66
CA LYS A 343 7.23 -17.82 -14.96
C LYS A 343 6.93 -16.72 -15.97
N LEU A 344 7.79 -16.52 -16.96
CA LEU A 344 7.65 -15.46 -17.96
C LEU A 344 7.60 -16.03 -19.37
N ASP A 345 6.49 -15.87 -20.07
CA ASP A 345 6.34 -16.22 -21.49
C ASP A 345 6.78 -15.05 -22.37
N PHE A 346 7.67 -15.31 -23.31
CA PHE A 346 8.20 -14.30 -24.22
C PHE A 346 7.53 -14.42 -25.59
N TYR A 347 7.12 -13.31 -26.19
CA TYR A 347 6.55 -13.29 -27.54
C TYR A 347 7.38 -12.41 -28.46
N ARG A 348 7.47 -12.83 -29.73
CA ARG A 348 8.05 -12.02 -30.80
C ARG A 348 7.11 -10.87 -31.16
N THR A 349 7.71 -9.72 -31.41
CA THR A 349 7.06 -8.60 -32.06
C THR A 349 8.04 -7.89 -33.00
N ALA A 350 7.49 -7.12 -33.94
CA ALA A 350 8.32 -6.20 -34.72
C ALA A 350 8.87 -5.10 -33.81
N MET A 351 9.79 -4.27 -34.31
CA MET A 351 10.31 -3.15 -33.51
C MET A 351 9.22 -2.08 -33.39
N PRO A 352 8.73 -1.78 -32.17
CA PRO A 352 7.73 -0.74 -32.00
C PRO A 352 8.35 0.65 -32.13
N ASP A 353 7.57 1.60 -32.65
CA ASP A 353 7.98 3.02 -32.75
C ASP A 353 7.98 3.73 -31.37
N LYS A 354 7.39 3.08 -30.36
CA LYS A 354 7.48 3.44 -28.94
C LYS A 354 8.20 2.34 -28.19
N VAL A 355 9.14 2.70 -27.32
CA VAL A 355 9.86 1.76 -26.46
C VAL A 355 9.64 2.16 -24.99
N TYR A 356 9.36 1.19 -24.14
CA TYR A 356 9.14 1.41 -22.72
C TYR A 356 10.39 2.03 -22.08
N GLY A 357 10.22 3.11 -21.31
CA GLY A 357 11.33 3.85 -20.74
C GLY A 357 10.98 5.29 -20.37
N SER A 358 11.99 6.03 -19.93
CA SER A 358 11.86 7.42 -19.51
C SER A 358 11.34 8.34 -20.62
N SER A 359 11.68 8.06 -21.88
CA SER A 359 11.26 8.85 -23.06
C SER A 359 9.75 8.90 -23.28
N ILE A 360 9.00 7.93 -22.75
CA ILE A 360 7.53 7.88 -22.84
C ILE A 360 6.84 8.04 -21.46
N GLY A 361 7.59 8.45 -20.42
CA GLY A 361 7.03 8.67 -19.08
C GLY A 361 6.61 7.39 -18.35
N SER A 362 7.27 6.27 -18.61
CA SER A 362 6.98 4.97 -17.98
C SER A 362 7.14 5.00 -16.45
N ASN A 363 6.10 4.57 -15.73
CA ASN A 363 6.05 4.65 -14.26
C ASN A 363 7.01 3.69 -13.53
N TYR A 364 7.45 2.62 -14.19
CA TYR A 364 8.15 1.50 -13.53
C TYR A 364 9.49 1.15 -14.17
N TYR A 365 9.99 2.02 -15.05
CA TYR A 365 11.33 1.87 -15.62
C TYR A 365 12.40 2.10 -14.55
N ASP A 366 13.41 1.23 -14.50
CA ASP A 366 14.49 1.20 -13.52
C ASP A 366 14.01 1.21 -12.06
N GLN A 367 12.87 0.55 -11.82
CA GLN A 367 12.33 0.44 -10.46
C GLN A 367 13.15 -0.53 -9.61
N ILE A 368 13.21 -0.22 -8.31
CA ILE A 368 13.87 -1.01 -7.29
C ILE A 368 12.86 -1.33 -6.18
N GLY A 369 12.77 -2.61 -5.83
CA GLY A 369 12.03 -3.09 -4.67
C GLY A 369 10.50 -3.18 -4.84
N PRO A 370 9.80 -3.61 -3.79
CA PRO A 370 8.34 -3.78 -3.78
C PRO A 370 7.64 -2.42 -3.69
N ARG A 371 7.55 -1.69 -4.80
CA ARG A 371 7.02 -0.32 -4.80
C ARG A 371 5.49 -0.26 -4.87
N PRO A 372 4.82 0.62 -4.11
CA PRO A 372 3.40 0.90 -4.27
C PRO A 372 3.12 1.61 -5.61
N PRO A 373 1.85 1.74 -6.04
CA PRO A 373 1.50 2.37 -7.31
C PRO A 373 1.60 3.90 -7.29
N LYS A 374 1.47 4.53 -8.47
CA LYS A 374 1.65 5.97 -8.71
C LYS A 374 0.68 6.92 -7.96
N PHE A 375 -0.34 6.38 -7.30
CA PHE A 375 -1.28 7.16 -6.49
C PHE A 375 -0.62 7.64 -5.18
N PHE A 376 0.41 6.93 -4.74
CA PHE A 376 1.19 7.26 -3.55
C PHE A 376 2.35 8.19 -3.90
N LYS A 377 2.77 8.98 -2.90
CA LYS A 377 4.04 9.70 -2.96
C LYS A 377 5.20 8.71 -3.14
N PRO A 378 6.34 9.14 -3.71
CA PRO A 378 7.51 8.28 -3.86
C PRO A 378 7.87 7.59 -2.54
N PHE A 379 7.87 6.26 -2.55
CA PHE A 379 8.14 5.46 -1.35
C PHE A 379 9.62 5.54 -0.96
N ASP A 380 9.90 6.05 0.23
CA ASP A 380 11.27 6.16 0.75
C ASP A 380 11.62 4.91 1.59
N PHE A 381 12.27 3.95 0.93
CA PHE A 381 12.75 2.73 1.59
C PHE A 381 13.69 2.99 2.77
N ASN A 382 14.54 4.04 2.71
CA ASN A 382 15.46 4.36 3.79
C ASN A 382 14.73 4.93 5.00
N PHE A 383 13.70 5.75 4.76
CA PHE A 383 12.81 6.22 5.80
C PHE A 383 12.03 5.06 6.44
N ALA A 384 11.39 4.21 5.62
CA ALA A 384 10.65 3.05 6.09
C ALA A 384 11.55 2.08 6.88
N ALA A 385 12.77 1.81 6.38
CA ALA A 385 13.73 0.92 7.02
C ALA A 385 14.17 1.42 8.41
N ARG A 386 14.40 2.73 8.57
CA ARG A 386 14.77 3.35 9.85
C ARG A 386 13.62 3.34 10.84
N ASN A 387 12.39 3.55 10.37
CA ASN A 387 11.19 3.63 11.21
C ASN A 387 10.46 2.29 11.39
N TYR A 388 10.93 1.20 10.78
CA TYR A 388 10.28 -0.12 10.81
C TYR A 388 9.83 -0.55 12.21
N ARG A 389 10.71 -0.41 13.21
CA ARG A 389 10.42 -0.78 14.60
C ARG A 389 9.31 0.04 15.25
N LYS A 390 8.96 1.23 14.75
CA LYS A 390 7.91 2.10 15.32
C LYS A 390 6.50 1.78 14.76
N LEU A 391 6.41 1.09 13.61
CA LEU A 391 5.15 0.87 12.86
C LEU A 391 4.48 -0.50 13.09
N ASP A 392 5.20 -1.51 13.59
CA ASP A 392 4.70 -2.88 13.80
C ASP A 392 4.64 -3.28 15.30
N ARG A 393 4.47 -2.30 16.19
CA ARG A 393 4.44 -2.56 17.64
C ARG A 393 3.04 -2.98 18.08
N LEU A 394 2.99 -4.08 18.84
CA LEU A 394 1.85 -4.39 19.68
C LEU A 394 1.85 -3.43 20.87
N VAL A 395 0.81 -2.61 20.95
CA VAL A 395 0.59 -1.65 22.03
C VAL A 395 -0.54 -2.12 22.92
N LEU A 396 -0.42 -1.79 24.21
CA LEU A 396 -1.48 -2.05 25.17
C LEU A 396 -2.69 -1.19 24.83
N VAL A 397 -3.86 -1.82 24.77
CA VAL A 397 -5.16 -1.17 24.58
C VAL A 397 -6.12 -1.65 25.66
N GLN A 398 -7.13 -0.84 25.94
CA GLN A 398 -8.22 -1.20 26.83
C GLN A 398 -9.54 -0.67 26.27
N ASN A 399 -10.64 -1.34 26.60
CA ASN A 399 -11.99 -0.93 26.24
C ASN A 399 -12.25 0.53 26.64
N ALA A 400 -12.63 1.35 25.66
CA ALA A 400 -12.86 2.78 25.83
C ALA A 400 -13.87 3.06 26.95
N SER A 401 -14.94 2.26 27.06
CA SER A 401 -15.98 2.42 28.08
C SER A 401 -15.49 2.15 29.50
N ILE A 402 -14.38 1.42 29.68
CA ILE A 402 -13.79 1.16 30.99
C ILE A 402 -12.89 2.34 31.39
N LEU A 403 -12.00 2.77 30.49
CA LEU A 403 -11.09 3.89 30.77
C LEU A 403 -11.84 5.21 30.96
N ASN A 404 -12.89 5.46 30.18
CA ASN A 404 -13.71 6.66 30.32
C ASN A 404 -14.43 6.78 31.67
N ARG A 405 -14.54 5.71 32.48
CA ARG A 405 -15.11 5.79 33.85
C ARG A 405 -14.20 6.49 34.85
N PHE A 406 -12.91 6.61 34.52
CA PHE A 406 -11.95 7.37 35.33
C PHE A 406 -11.97 8.85 35.00
N ARG A 407 -12.89 9.28 34.13
CA ARG A 407 -13.03 10.64 33.65
C ARG A 407 -14.42 11.20 33.88
N THR A 408 -14.48 12.49 34.17
CA THR A 408 -15.76 13.23 34.22
C THR A 408 -15.95 14.03 32.95
N SER A 409 -14.87 14.69 32.50
CA SER A 409 -14.89 15.52 31.30
C SER A 409 -14.50 14.71 30.07
N LYS A 410 -15.29 14.84 29.00
CA LYS A 410 -15.01 14.18 27.72
C LYS A 410 -13.65 14.60 27.16
N SER A 411 -13.27 15.88 27.23
CA SER A 411 -12.01 16.39 26.70
C SER A 411 -11.30 17.30 27.70
N GLY A 412 -9.99 17.47 27.53
CA GLY A 412 -9.11 18.25 28.39
C GLY A 412 -8.30 17.40 29.36
N PHE A 413 -7.48 18.06 30.16
CA PHE A 413 -6.82 17.45 31.31
C PHE A 413 -7.74 17.49 32.53
N GLU A 414 -7.70 16.46 33.38
CA GLU A 414 -8.30 16.50 34.71
C GLU A 414 -7.44 15.72 35.72
N PHE A 415 -7.39 16.23 36.95
CA PHE A 415 -6.72 15.54 38.06
C PHE A 415 -7.43 14.25 38.43
N LEU A 416 -6.65 13.22 38.76
CA LEU A 416 -7.16 11.95 39.21
C LEU A 416 -7.08 11.87 40.74
N GLU A 417 -8.20 11.59 41.39
CA GLU A 417 -8.23 11.34 42.84
C GLU A 417 -7.29 10.18 43.20
N SER A 418 -6.47 10.36 44.25
CA SER A 418 -5.48 9.36 44.66
C SER A 418 -6.10 7.99 44.99
N SER A 419 -7.35 7.97 45.46
CA SER A 419 -8.11 6.74 45.73
C SER A 419 -8.40 5.91 44.48
N LYS A 420 -8.46 6.53 43.30
CA LYS A 420 -8.78 5.88 42.02
C LYS A 420 -7.54 5.35 41.30
N VAL A 421 -6.33 5.78 41.68
CA VAL A 421 -5.07 5.40 41.04
C VAL A 421 -4.85 3.88 41.01
N PRO A 422 -4.99 3.12 42.12
CA PRO A 422 -4.77 1.67 42.09
C PRO A 422 -5.75 0.93 41.17
N ALA A 423 -7.01 1.39 41.11
CA ALA A 423 -8.03 0.81 40.24
C ALA A 423 -7.74 1.06 38.76
N LEU A 424 -7.25 2.26 38.40
CA LEU A 424 -6.85 2.59 37.03
C LEU A 424 -5.68 1.72 36.57
N TYR A 425 -4.64 1.57 37.39
CA TYR A 425 -3.50 0.71 37.10
C TYR A 425 -3.95 -0.73 36.83
N LYS A 426 -4.78 -1.28 37.72
CA LYS A 426 -5.33 -2.63 37.56
C LYS A 426 -6.15 -2.77 36.28
N VAL A 427 -6.94 -1.77 35.90
CA VAL A 427 -7.69 -1.78 34.63
C VAL A 427 -6.75 -1.79 33.44
N ILE A 428 -5.69 -0.99 33.45
CA ILE A 428 -4.70 -0.92 32.37
C ILE A 428 -3.95 -2.25 32.25
N GLU A 429 -3.50 -2.83 33.36
CA GLU A 429 -2.80 -4.13 33.39
C GLU A 429 -3.65 -5.29 32.88
N ASN A 430 -4.98 -5.22 33.05
CA ASN A 430 -5.94 -6.17 32.47
C ASN A 430 -6.35 -5.82 31.02
N GLY A 431 -5.65 -4.89 30.38
CA GLY A 431 -5.77 -4.63 28.96
C GLY A 431 -5.25 -5.79 28.12
N PHE A 432 -5.26 -5.60 26.81
CA PHE A 432 -4.72 -6.56 25.86
C PHE A 432 -3.85 -5.85 24.83
N PHE A 433 -3.08 -6.64 24.07
CA PHE A 433 -2.14 -6.09 23.10
C PHE A 433 -2.74 -6.19 21.69
N GLN A 434 -2.76 -5.06 20.98
CA GLN A 434 -3.21 -4.98 19.60
C GLN A 434 -2.17 -4.23 18.76
N SER A 435 -2.17 -4.46 17.44
CA SER A 435 -1.34 -3.68 16.53
C SER A 435 -1.65 -2.19 16.69
N ARG A 436 -0.62 -1.36 16.89
CA ARG A 436 -0.75 0.09 16.99
C ARG A 436 -1.56 0.68 15.84
N TYR A 437 -1.34 0.16 14.64
CA TYR A 437 -2.04 0.63 13.46
C TYR A 437 -3.54 0.32 13.54
N ASP A 438 -3.92 -0.91 13.89
CA ASP A 438 -5.33 -1.32 13.90
C ASP A 438 -6.13 -0.51 14.93
N CYS A 439 -5.53 -0.17 16.06
CA CYS A 439 -6.19 0.68 17.06
C CYS A 439 -6.18 2.18 16.75
N GLU A 440 -5.45 2.67 15.74
CA GLU A 440 -5.58 4.08 15.32
C GLU A 440 -6.92 4.38 14.62
N PHE A 441 -7.69 3.35 14.24
CA PHE A 441 -8.99 3.47 13.56
C PHE A 441 -10.17 2.88 14.35
N ASP A 442 -9.96 2.47 15.60
CA ASP A 442 -10.98 1.83 16.43
C ASP A 442 -11.23 2.63 17.72
N GLU A 443 -12.30 3.43 17.72
CA GLU A 443 -12.70 4.24 18.89
C GLU A 443 -13.36 3.41 20.02
N LEU A 444 -13.58 2.10 19.83
CA LEU A 444 -14.08 1.22 20.90
C LEU A 444 -12.99 0.83 21.89
N ILE A 445 -11.73 1.06 21.53
CA ILE A 445 -10.55 0.83 22.35
C ILE A 445 -9.76 2.13 22.47
N LEU A 446 -9.12 2.33 23.63
CA LEU A 446 -8.21 3.43 23.85
C LEU A 446 -6.81 2.87 24.18
N GLN A 447 -5.81 3.57 23.66
CA GLN A 447 -4.40 3.31 23.91
C GLN A 447 -3.95 4.13 25.14
N PRO A 448 -3.64 3.51 26.30
CA PRO A 448 -3.08 4.22 27.44
C PRO A 448 -1.66 4.69 27.11
N VAL A 449 -1.41 5.99 27.21
CA VAL A 449 -0.12 6.61 26.89
C VAL A 449 0.40 7.35 28.13
N PRO A 450 1.46 6.85 28.79
CA PRO A 450 2.21 7.62 29.77
C PRO A 450 2.78 8.89 29.11
N TYR A 451 2.38 10.05 29.63
CA TYR A 451 2.81 11.37 29.16
C TYR A 451 3.37 12.16 30.34
N VAL A 452 4.67 12.36 30.36
CA VAL A 452 5.42 12.86 31.50
C VAL A 452 5.77 14.33 31.33
N ALA A 453 5.37 15.15 32.31
CA ALA A 453 5.83 16.52 32.49
C ALA A 453 7.04 16.54 33.43
N LEU A 454 8.17 17.07 32.95
CA LEU A 454 9.42 17.17 33.71
C LEU A 454 9.55 18.58 34.27
N PHE A 455 9.57 18.73 35.59
CA PHE A 455 9.72 20.03 36.26
C PHE A 455 11.06 20.14 36.97
N ASP A 456 11.56 21.36 37.13
CA ASP A 456 12.68 21.66 38.04
C ASP A 456 12.25 22.52 39.22
N ASN A 457 13.12 22.77 40.19
CA ASN A 457 12.75 23.51 41.41
C ASN A 457 12.50 25.02 41.20
N ASN A 458 12.58 25.54 39.97
CA ASN A 458 12.52 26.97 39.66
C ASN A 458 11.25 27.37 38.92
N ASN A 459 10.15 26.65 39.11
CA ASN A 459 8.87 26.89 38.42
C ASN A 459 8.99 26.80 36.88
N ARG A 460 9.82 25.87 36.41
CA ARG A 460 10.00 25.60 34.98
C ARG A 460 9.60 24.17 34.64
N VAL A 461 9.10 24.01 33.42
CA VAL A 461 8.79 22.71 32.82
C VAL A 461 9.65 22.51 31.57
N PHE A 462 10.07 21.28 31.31
CA PHE A 462 10.77 20.96 30.08
C PHE A 462 9.83 21.13 28.88
N SER A 463 10.22 21.96 27.92
CA SER A 463 9.52 22.12 26.66
C SER A 463 10.50 22.02 25.50
N TYR A 464 10.06 21.43 24.40
CA TYR A 464 10.89 21.15 23.24
C TYR A 464 10.11 21.29 21.94
N VAL A 465 10.84 21.37 20.83
CA VAL A 465 10.27 21.32 19.49
C VAL A 465 10.57 19.96 18.87
N ARG A 466 9.54 19.25 18.41
CA ARG A 466 9.67 18.00 17.65
C ARG A 466 10.30 18.32 16.28
N ALA A 467 11.29 17.51 15.89
CA ALA A 467 12.23 17.61 14.76
C ALA A 467 11.92 18.62 13.64
N LYS A 468 12.92 19.41 13.19
CA LYS A 468 12.84 20.33 12.03
C LYS A 468 13.22 19.65 10.72
N ASP A 469 13.74 18.42 10.76
CA ASP A 469 14.04 17.66 9.56
C ASP A 469 13.11 16.44 9.45
N ILE A 470 12.17 16.53 8.50
CA ILE A 470 11.16 15.50 8.25
C ILE A 470 11.82 14.17 7.82
N LYS A 471 13.06 14.23 7.31
CA LYS A 471 13.83 13.05 6.91
C LYS A 471 14.39 12.27 8.10
N LYS A 472 14.34 12.81 9.31
CA LYS A 472 14.81 12.16 10.55
C LYS A 472 13.68 11.80 11.52
N TYR A 473 12.44 12.17 11.23
CA TYR A 473 11.33 12.07 12.18
C TYR A 473 10.26 11.06 11.77
N GLY A 474 9.93 10.11 12.66
CA GLY A 474 9.02 9.00 12.36
C GLY A 474 7.54 9.34 12.29
N ASP A 475 7.07 10.41 12.97
CA ASP A 475 5.67 10.85 12.95
C ASP A 475 5.52 12.22 12.27
N LYS A 476 5.24 12.23 10.97
CA LYS A 476 5.16 13.46 10.17
C LYS A 476 4.12 14.47 10.69
N ARG A 477 3.13 14.04 11.50
CA ARG A 477 2.03 14.89 12.00
C ARG A 477 2.47 15.90 13.05
N LEU A 478 3.50 15.57 13.83
CA LEU A 478 3.97 16.38 14.96
C LEU A 478 5.21 17.23 14.62
N PHE A 479 5.62 17.20 13.36
CA PHE A 479 6.76 17.93 12.83
C PHE A 479 6.71 19.44 13.12
N GLY A 480 7.77 19.99 13.70
CA GLY A 480 7.89 21.42 14.01
C GLY A 480 6.96 21.95 15.10
N LYS A 481 6.17 21.09 15.76
CA LYS A 481 5.28 21.47 16.88
C LYS A 481 6.06 21.50 18.20
N TYR A 482 5.64 22.42 19.07
CA TYR A 482 6.14 22.49 20.44
C TYR A 482 5.41 21.48 21.32
N SER A 483 6.10 20.95 22.32
CA SER A 483 5.56 20.05 23.32
C SER A 483 6.05 20.40 24.73
N VAL A 484 5.25 20.11 25.75
CA VAL A 484 5.58 20.24 27.18
C VAL A 484 5.61 18.88 27.91
N GLY A 485 5.42 17.78 27.20
CA GLY A 485 5.49 16.44 27.78
C GLY A 485 6.08 15.40 26.85
N VAL A 486 6.68 14.38 27.46
CA VAL A 486 7.37 13.29 26.77
C VAL A 486 6.60 12.00 27.06
N GLY A 487 6.25 11.24 26.03
CA GLY A 487 5.42 10.06 26.20
C GLY A 487 5.37 9.19 24.97
N GLY A 488 4.96 7.94 25.17
CA GLY A 488 4.91 6.92 24.14
C GLY A 488 4.02 5.75 24.52
N HIS A 489 3.82 4.84 23.58
CA HIS A 489 2.95 3.69 23.76
C HIS A 489 3.57 2.64 24.68
N ILE A 490 2.72 1.98 25.47
CA ILE A 490 3.08 0.82 26.28
C ILE A 490 3.19 -0.40 25.36
N ASN A 491 4.36 -1.01 25.29
CA ASN A 491 4.62 -2.18 24.46
C ASN A 491 4.50 -3.48 25.25
N LYS A 492 4.28 -4.60 24.54
CA LYS A 492 4.22 -5.94 25.17
C LYS A 492 5.49 -6.29 25.96
N THR A 493 6.64 -5.81 25.51
CA THR A 493 7.96 -6.02 26.15
C THR A 493 8.15 -5.24 27.44
N ASP A 494 7.26 -4.29 27.75
CA ASP A 494 7.35 -3.48 28.97
C ASP A 494 6.81 -4.24 30.20
N GLY A 495 6.22 -5.43 30.01
CA GLY A 495 5.72 -6.24 31.12
C GLY A 495 6.83 -6.80 32.02
N PRO A 496 6.52 -7.13 33.29
CA PRO A 496 5.20 -7.07 33.91
C PRO A 496 4.81 -5.69 34.47
N GLU A 497 5.77 -4.81 34.78
CA GLU A 497 5.51 -3.43 35.26
C GLU A 497 5.30 -2.46 34.08
N TYR A 498 4.24 -2.70 33.29
CA TYR A 498 4.01 -2.07 31.98
C TYR A 498 4.19 -0.54 31.94
N ILE A 499 3.51 0.20 32.83
CA ILE A 499 3.55 1.67 32.83
C ILE A 499 4.94 2.19 33.20
N LYS A 500 5.52 1.63 34.26
CA LYS A 500 6.82 2.06 34.79
C LYS A 500 7.94 1.80 33.78
N ASN A 501 7.99 0.58 33.24
CA ASN A 501 8.98 0.20 32.24
C ASN A 501 8.80 0.98 30.93
N CYS A 502 7.57 1.32 30.54
CA CYS A 502 7.29 2.21 29.42
C CYS A 502 7.87 3.62 29.66
N ILE A 503 7.63 4.24 30.82
CA ILE A 503 8.21 5.55 31.18
C ILE A 503 9.73 5.49 31.16
N GLU A 504 10.33 4.45 31.74
CA GLU A 504 11.78 4.30 31.79
C GLU A 504 12.38 4.14 30.38
N ARG A 505 11.72 3.37 29.51
CA ARG A 505 12.14 3.16 28.13
C ARG A 505 11.96 4.41 27.27
N GLU A 506 10.73 4.91 27.15
CA GLU A 506 10.39 6.03 26.26
C GLU A 506 11.02 7.33 26.76
N VAL A 507 10.82 7.70 28.03
CA VAL A 507 11.23 9.02 28.51
C VAL A 507 12.70 9.03 28.91
N ILE A 508 13.14 8.10 29.75
CA ILE A 508 14.46 8.18 30.41
C ILE A 508 15.58 7.62 29.52
N ARG A 509 15.29 6.61 28.70
CA ARG A 509 16.29 5.95 27.84
C ARG A 509 16.29 6.47 26.42
N GLU A 510 15.13 6.57 25.77
CA GLU A 510 15.00 6.90 24.35
C GLU A 510 14.98 8.42 24.10
N GLU A 511 14.11 9.19 24.76
CA GLU A 511 13.82 10.57 24.32
C GLU A 511 14.68 11.65 25.03
N VAL A 512 14.92 11.57 26.34
CA VAL A 512 15.71 12.59 27.07
C VAL A 512 16.89 12.01 27.85
N ASP A 513 17.92 12.84 28.00
CA ASP A 513 19.06 12.65 28.90
C ASP A 513 18.90 13.56 30.11
N ILE A 514 18.79 12.96 31.29
CA ILE A 514 18.70 13.68 32.55
C ILE A 514 20.08 13.63 33.21
N LYS A 515 20.83 14.74 33.14
CA LYS A 515 22.11 14.89 33.81
C LYS A 515 21.88 15.36 35.24
N GLY A 516 21.60 14.41 36.13
CA GLY A 516 21.34 14.69 37.54
C GLY A 516 20.50 13.59 38.18
N THR A 517 19.71 13.96 39.19
CA THR A 517 18.75 13.04 39.84
C THR A 517 17.32 13.43 39.49
N PHE A 518 16.41 12.46 39.53
CA PHE A 518 14.99 12.69 39.31
C PHE A 518 14.15 11.89 40.29
N SER A 519 12.92 12.34 40.56
CA SER A 519 11.97 11.64 41.42
C SER A 519 11.30 10.47 40.72
N GLU A 520 10.73 9.53 41.48
CA GLU A 520 9.81 8.55 40.93
C GLU A 520 8.64 9.23 40.19
N PRO A 521 8.15 8.67 39.06
CA PRO A 521 7.00 9.22 38.34
C PRO A 521 5.72 9.16 39.18
N LYS A 522 5.07 10.31 39.39
CA LYS A 522 3.78 10.42 40.09
C LYS A 522 2.65 10.63 39.08
N LEU A 523 1.65 9.73 39.05
CA LEU A 523 0.45 9.95 38.23
C LEU A 523 -0.37 11.10 38.84
N ALA A 524 -0.58 12.17 38.07
CA ALA A 524 -1.31 13.35 38.51
C ALA A 524 -2.75 13.38 37.97
N GLY A 525 -2.96 12.86 36.76
CA GLY A 525 -4.27 12.95 36.13
C GLY A 525 -4.36 12.22 34.80
N THR A 526 -5.45 12.46 34.10
CA THR A 526 -5.70 11.88 32.78
C THR A 526 -6.00 12.96 31.75
N LEU A 527 -5.78 12.68 30.48
CA LEU A 527 -5.99 13.64 29.38
C LEU A 527 -6.63 12.97 28.16
N MET A 528 -7.65 13.61 27.61
CA MET A 528 -8.26 13.22 26.33
C MET A 528 -8.55 14.43 25.42
N ALA A 529 -8.46 14.22 24.11
CA ALA A 529 -8.80 15.23 23.10
C ALA A 529 -9.59 14.61 21.95
N TYR A 530 -10.30 15.44 21.19
CA TYR A 530 -11.17 14.98 20.08
C TYR A 530 -10.95 15.75 18.78
N ASP A 531 -9.97 16.66 18.74
CA ASP A 531 -9.74 17.57 17.62
C ASP A 531 -9.32 16.84 16.34
N LYS A 532 -8.61 15.71 16.47
CA LYS A 532 -8.11 14.91 15.34
C LYS A 532 -8.46 13.43 15.53
N PRO A 533 -8.50 12.62 14.44
CA PRO A 533 -8.73 11.18 14.54
C PRO A 533 -7.81 10.47 15.54
N VAL A 534 -6.51 10.80 15.51
CA VAL A 534 -5.53 10.24 16.45
C VAL A 534 -5.84 10.58 17.90
N ASP A 535 -6.42 11.75 18.20
CA ASP A 535 -6.69 12.15 19.58
C ASP A 535 -7.81 11.30 20.20
N ARG A 536 -8.73 10.78 19.37
CA ARG A 536 -9.94 10.05 19.82
C ARG A 536 -9.68 8.63 20.29
N VAL A 537 -8.49 8.09 20.01
CA VAL A 537 -8.10 6.70 20.28
C VAL A 537 -7.00 6.59 21.35
N HIS A 538 -6.58 7.70 21.96
CA HIS A 538 -5.55 7.72 23.00
C HIS A 538 -6.10 8.21 24.34
N PHE A 539 -5.59 7.60 25.42
CA PHE A 539 -5.91 7.96 26.80
C PHE A 539 -4.62 8.37 27.52
N GLY A 540 -4.42 9.68 27.71
CA GLY A 540 -3.22 10.21 28.33
C GLY A 540 -3.18 9.95 29.82
N LEU A 541 -2.09 9.38 30.31
CA LEU A 541 -1.78 9.22 31.73
C LEU A 541 -0.71 10.26 32.08
N ILE A 542 -1.11 11.34 32.75
CA ILE A 542 -0.22 12.48 32.99
C ILE A 542 0.63 12.24 34.23
N PHE A 543 1.92 12.05 34.02
CA PHE A 543 2.90 11.85 35.08
C PHE A 543 3.70 13.12 35.34
N ILE A 544 4.12 13.29 36.59
CA ILE A 544 5.04 14.33 37.02
C ILE A 544 6.34 13.68 37.46
N ILE A 545 7.46 14.20 36.98
CA ILE A 545 8.80 13.91 37.50
C ILE A 545 9.48 15.22 37.86
N ASN A 546 10.04 15.29 39.06
CA ASN A 546 10.91 16.38 39.46
C ASN A 546 12.36 16.07 39.09
N VAL A 547 13.06 17.03 38.49
CA VAL A 547 14.44 16.88 38.05
C VAL A 547 15.34 17.85 38.80
N LYS A 548 16.42 17.32 39.36
CA LYS A 548 17.55 18.08 39.92
C LYS A 548 18.75 17.89 38.99
N GLY A 549 18.84 18.73 37.98
CA GLY A 549 19.87 18.63 36.95
C GLY A 549 19.46 19.28 35.64
N GLU A 550 20.21 18.96 34.59
CA GLU A 550 19.92 19.40 33.22
C GLU A 550 19.11 18.31 32.50
N VAL A 551 18.09 18.71 31.74
CA VAL A 551 17.36 17.82 30.82
C VAL A 551 17.73 18.22 29.41
N VAL A 552 18.36 17.30 28.68
CA VAL A 552 18.78 17.49 27.30
C VAL A 552 18.09 16.44 26.44
N PRO A 553 17.57 16.76 25.25
CA PRO A 553 17.04 15.73 24.36
C PRO A 553 18.15 14.76 23.87
N LYS A 554 17.87 13.44 23.80
CA LYS A 554 18.83 12.41 23.32
C LYS A 554 18.81 12.19 21.82
N GLU A 555 17.63 12.28 21.20
CA GLU A 555 17.47 11.98 19.78
C GLU A 555 17.72 13.22 18.89
N ASP A 556 18.21 12.97 17.66
CA ASP A 556 18.16 13.89 16.50
C ASP A 556 16.73 14.37 16.15
N SER A 557 15.72 13.81 16.81
CA SER A 557 14.30 14.11 16.67
C SER A 557 13.86 15.36 17.46
N PHE A 558 14.79 16.04 18.14
CA PHE A 558 14.57 17.33 18.79
C PHE A 558 15.48 18.40 18.22
N ILE A 559 14.92 19.58 17.96
CA ILE A 559 15.70 20.71 17.43
C ILE A 559 16.37 21.50 18.55
N SER A 560 15.60 21.69 19.61
CA SER A 560 15.86 22.58 20.73
C SER A 560 14.85 22.24 21.81
N GLY A 561 15.33 22.03 23.03
CA GLY A 561 14.51 21.80 24.21
C GLY A 561 15.22 22.34 25.43
N GLY A 562 14.44 22.73 26.44
CA GLY A 562 14.97 23.26 27.68
C GLY A 562 13.89 23.54 28.71
N MET A 563 14.33 23.86 29.92
CA MET A 563 13.44 24.26 31.01
C MET A 563 12.88 25.67 30.74
N MET A 564 11.56 25.76 30.60
CA MET A 564 10.83 26.98 30.30
C MET A 564 10.00 27.45 31.51
N PRO A 565 10.03 28.74 31.88
CA PRO A 565 9.16 29.28 32.92
C PRO A 565 7.68 29.05 32.59
N ILE A 566 6.94 28.48 33.54
CA ILE A 566 5.55 28.08 33.32
C ILE A 566 4.66 29.30 33.02
N ASP A 567 4.88 30.41 33.73
CA ASP A 567 4.13 31.65 33.56
C ASP A 567 4.26 32.23 32.13
N LYS A 568 5.44 32.08 31.53
CA LYS A 568 5.69 32.47 30.14
C LYS A 568 4.89 31.60 29.17
N LEU A 569 4.85 30.28 29.38
CA LEU A 569 4.10 29.36 28.52
C LEU A 569 2.59 29.64 28.56
N ILE A 570 2.05 29.98 29.72
CA ILE A 570 0.62 30.29 29.88
C ILE A 570 0.24 31.62 29.21
N LYS A 571 1.13 32.63 29.25
CA LYS A 571 0.85 33.99 28.73
C LYS A 571 1.11 34.14 27.23
N ASP A 572 1.98 33.32 26.64
CA ASP A 572 2.39 33.44 25.23
C ASP A 572 1.35 32.83 24.27
N LYS A 573 0.34 33.63 23.91
CA LYS A 573 -0.75 33.22 23.00
C LYS A 573 -0.27 32.90 21.58
N GLU A 574 0.82 33.50 21.12
CA GLU A 574 1.33 33.26 19.76
C GLU A 574 2.09 31.93 19.70
N ALA A 575 2.88 31.61 20.73
CA ALA A 575 3.51 30.31 20.86
C ALA A 575 2.48 29.20 21.12
N PHE A 576 1.40 29.48 21.87
CA PHE A 576 0.35 28.52 22.20
C PHE A 576 -0.19 27.79 20.96
N GLU A 577 -0.41 28.50 19.84
CA GLU A 577 -0.91 27.89 18.59
C GLU A 577 0.08 26.91 17.93
N LYS A 578 1.36 27.00 18.29
CA LYS A 578 2.43 26.15 17.76
C LYS A 578 2.58 24.85 18.56
N TYR A 579 1.89 24.69 19.69
CA TYR A 579 1.89 23.45 20.50
C TYR A 579 1.01 22.34 19.92
N GLU A 580 1.36 21.09 20.21
CA GLU A 580 0.53 19.91 19.94
C GLU A 580 -0.74 19.86 20.83
N THR A 581 -1.75 19.09 20.41
CA THR A 581 -3.09 19.06 21.05
C THR A 581 -3.00 18.81 22.56
N TRP A 582 -2.29 17.76 22.98
CA TRP A 582 -2.17 17.41 24.41
C TRP A 582 -1.41 18.47 25.21
N SER A 583 -0.39 19.09 24.62
CA SER A 583 0.31 20.20 25.25
C SER A 583 -0.62 21.41 25.45
N LYS A 584 -1.46 21.74 24.47
CA LYS A 584 -2.48 22.80 24.63
C LYS A 584 -3.46 22.50 25.76
N CYS A 585 -3.87 21.24 25.92
CA CYS A 585 -4.73 20.82 27.03
C CYS A 585 -4.02 20.87 28.39
N LEU A 586 -2.70 20.65 28.43
CA LEU A 586 -1.93 20.57 29.68
C LEU A 586 -1.40 21.94 30.16
N ILE A 587 -1.01 22.83 29.24
CA ILE A 587 -0.40 24.14 29.55
C ILE A 587 -1.19 24.96 30.60
N PRO A 588 -2.53 25.07 30.51
CA PRO A 588 -3.31 25.82 31.50
C PRO A 588 -3.18 25.30 32.93
N HIS A 589 -2.83 24.03 33.11
CA HIS A 589 -2.77 23.34 34.40
C HIS A 589 -1.33 23.16 34.94
N LEU A 590 -0.32 23.67 34.25
CA LEU A 590 1.08 23.45 34.62
C LEU A 590 1.45 24.01 36.00
N LEU A 591 0.85 25.14 36.41
CA LEU A 591 1.07 25.71 37.76
C LEU A 591 0.48 24.80 38.85
N GLU A 592 -0.74 24.31 38.65
CA GLU A 592 -1.40 23.38 39.58
C GLU A 592 -0.63 22.06 39.67
N LEU A 593 -0.15 21.53 38.53
CA LEU A 593 0.72 20.35 38.49
C LEU A 593 2.05 20.58 39.22
N TYR A 594 2.63 21.78 39.08
CA TYR A 594 3.84 22.15 39.79
C TYR A 594 3.64 22.22 41.31
N GLU A 595 2.47 22.66 41.78
CA GLU A 595 2.10 22.68 43.20
C GLU A 595 1.87 21.27 43.75
N VAL A 596 1.15 20.41 43.02
CA VAL A 596 0.93 18.99 43.39
C VAL A 596 2.24 18.19 43.51
N ARG A 597 3.29 18.65 42.85
CA ARG A 597 4.65 18.11 42.99
C ARG A 597 5.30 18.50 44.33
N LEU A 598 4.96 19.66 44.90
CA LEU A 598 5.54 20.21 46.13
C LEU A 598 4.86 19.70 47.42
N ASP A 599 3.67 19.13 47.34
CA ASP A 599 2.91 18.55 48.48
C ASP A 599 3.52 17.26 49.08
N VAL A 600 4.85 17.07 48.96
CA VAL A 600 5.60 15.94 49.54
C VAL A 600 6.92 16.41 50.15
#